data_AF-A0A962GZS5-F1
#
_entry.id   AF-A0A962GZS5-F1
#
_cell.length_a   1.000
_cell.length_b   1.000
_cell.length_c   1.000
_cell.angle_alpha   90.00
_cell.angle_beta   90.00
_cell.angle_gamma   90.00
#
_symmetry.space_group_name_H-M   'P 1'
#
loop_
_entity.id
_entity.type
_entity.pdbx_description
1 polymer ?
#
loop_
_entity_poly.entity_id
_entity_poly.type
_entity_poly.pdbx_seq_one_letter_code
_entity_poly.pdbx_strand_id
1 'polypeptide(L)'
;MPLEWKDADDVVARLGEKFMKRVLDNSGRGSSVRFGVTGSGQTPNYQVEVEERPRALFSGRSHKEWTGDEVAFEPHNLSGAFAFADLYTVFVKHFRGPLKTTPQSRR
;
A
#
# COMPACT_ATOMS: atom_id res chain seq x y z
N MET A 1 1.08 -19.58 -5.77
CA MET A 1 0.08 -18.96 -4.88
C MET A 1 0.56 -17.55 -4.60
N PRO A 2 -0.25 -16.51 -4.82
CA PRO A 2 0.09 -15.15 -4.41
C PRO A 2 0.33 -15.11 -2.89
N LEU A 3 1.06 -14.11 -2.40
CA LEU A 3 1.20 -13.96 -0.95
C LEU A 3 -0.14 -13.57 -0.32
N GLU A 4 -0.57 -14.41 0.63
CA GLU A 4 -1.76 -14.13 1.44
C GLU A 4 -1.45 -13.06 2.48
N TRP A 5 -1.74 -11.82 2.10
CA TRP A 5 -2.15 -10.79 3.03
C TRP A 5 -3.66 -10.95 3.23
N LYS A 6 -4.14 -10.94 4.48
CA LYS A 6 -5.56 -11.22 4.75
C LYS A 6 -6.49 -10.15 4.16
N ASP A 7 -6.17 -8.89 4.43
CA ASP A 7 -6.92 -7.72 4.00
C ASP A 7 -6.07 -6.44 4.20
N ALA A 8 -6.63 -5.29 3.87
CA ALA A 8 -5.96 -4.00 4.04
C ALA A 8 -5.65 -3.66 5.52
N ASP A 9 -6.43 -4.17 6.47
CA ASP A 9 -6.21 -3.97 7.92
C ASP A 9 -4.93 -4.69 8.36
N ASP A 10 -4.74 -5.95 7.93
CA ASP A 10 -3.52 -6.72 8.17
C ASP A 10 -2.28 -6.05 7.56
N VAL A 11 -2.38 -5.54 6.32
CA VAL A 11 -1.30 -4.82 5.64
C VAL A 11 -0.89 -3.57 6.43
N VAL A 12 -1.85 -2.71 6.75
CA VAL A 12 -1.59 -1.43 7.42
C VAL A 12 -1.03 -1.64 8.82
N ALA A 13 -1.56 -2.61 9.57
CA ALA A 13 -1.11 -2.93 10.92
C ALA A 13 0.33 -3.48 10.93
N ARG A 14 0.69 -4.35 9.97
CA ARG A 14 2.02 -4.99 9.93
C ARG A 14 3.11 -4.07 9.38
N LEU A 15 2.80 -3.27 8.36
CA LEU A 15 3.79 -2.42 7.70
C LEU A 15 4.02 -1.10 8.44
N GLY A 16 3.04 -0.66 9.23
CA GLY A 16 3.17 0.48 10.13
C GLY A 16 3.07 1.85 9.44
N GLU A 17 2.92 2.89 10.26
CA GLU A 17 2.53 4.23 9.81
C GLU A 17 3.50 4.84 8.79
N LYS A 18 4.81 4.84 9.11
CA LYS A 18 5.81 5.52 8.29
C LYS A 18 5.92 4.90 6.89
N PHE A 19 5.87 3.58 6.81
CA PHE A 19 5.93 2.86 5.55
C PHE A 19 4.66 3.09 4.74
N MET A 20 3.49 2.89 5.35
CA MET A 20 2.21 3.07 4.66
C MET A 20 2.00 4.50 4.17
N LYS A 21 2.44 5.50 4.94
CA LYS A 21 2.42 6.89 4.48
C LYS A 21 3.22 7.06 3.19
N ARG A 22 4.41 6.46 3.07
CA ARG A 22 5.23 6.54 1.85
C ARG A 22 4.63 5.79 0.67
N VAL A 23 4.03 4.63 0.91
CA VAL A 23 3.27 3.90 -0.12
C VAL A 23 2.13 4.76 -0.62
N LEU A 24 1.34 5.35 0.28
CA LEU A 24 0.24 6.25 -0.04
C LEU A 24 0.72 7.49 -0.79
N ASP A 25 1.84 8.12 -0.39
CA ASP A 25 2.42 9.28 -1.07
C ASP A 25 2.89 8.95 -2.51
N ASN A 26 3.40 7.73 -2.74
CA ASN A 26 3.83 7.26 -4.07
C ASN A 26 2.69 6.71 -4.92
N SER A 27 1.51 6.51 -4.32
CA SER A 27 0.32 5.99 -4.98
C SER A 27 -0.71 7.10 -5.12
N GLY A 28 -1.58 6.97 -6.11
CA GLY A 28 -2.58 7.99 -6.43
C GLY A 28 -3.99 7.51 -6.13
N ARG A 29 -4.93 8.45 -6.03
CA ARG A 29 -6.34 8.10 -6.22
C ARG A 29 -6.52 7.38 -7.56
N GLY A 30 -7.29 6.30 -7.56
CA GLY A 30 -7.48 5.46 -8.74
C GLY A 30 -6.35 4.46 -9.03
N SER A 31 -5.34 4.39 -8.16
CA SER A 31 -4.30 3.36 -8.25
C SER A 31 -4.64 2.12 -7.42
N SER A 32 -4.06 0.99 -7.81
CA SER A 32 -3.96 -0.23 -7.00
C SER A 32 -2.51 -0.52 -6.65
N VAL A 33 -2.28 -1.05 -5.44
CA VAL A 33 -0.96 -1.41 -4.92
C VAL A 33 -0.88 -2.92 -4.74
N ARG A 34 0.24 -3.53 -5.15
CA ARG A 34 0.59 -4.91 -4.78
C ARG A 34 1.92 -4.94 -4.07
N PHE A 35 2.01 -5.73 -3.01
CA PHE A 35 3.20 -5.88 -2.19
C PHE A 35 3.92 -7.18 -2.53
N GLY A 36 5.23 -7.10 -2.73
CA GLY A 36 6.12 -8.24 -2.92
C GLY A 36 6.74 -8.75 -1.63
N VAL A 37 7.49 -9.86 -1.69
CA VAL A 37 8.29 -10.34 -0.55
C VAL A 37 9.66 -9.70 -0.57
N THR A 38 9.98 -8.94 0.46
CA THR A 38 11.38 -8.82 0.89
C THR A 38 11.51 -9.66 2.15
N GLY A 39 12.61 -10.41 2.28
CA GLY A 39 12.71 -11.58 3.18
C GLY A 39 12.12 -11.47 4.60
N SER A 40 12.11 -10.28 5.23
CA SER A 40 11.54 -10.07 6.57
C SER A 40 10.06 -9.65 6.63
N GLY A 41 9.43 -9.35 5.49
CA GLY A 41 8.02 -8.92 5.40
C GLY A 41 7.74 -7.51 5.93
N GLN A 42 8.73 -6.79 6.47
CA GLN A 42 8.54 -5.48 7.11
C GLN A 42 8.73 -4.29 6.15
N THR A 43 9.48 -4.48 5.06
CA THR A 43 9.72 -3.43 4.06
C THR A 43 9.58 -4.01 2.64
N PRO A 44 8.37 -4.52 2.29
CA PRO A 44 8.15 -5.15 1.01
C PRO A 44 8.38 -4.18 -0.14
N ASN A 45 8.96 -4.66 -1.23
CA ASN A 45 8.86 -3.94 -2.50
C ASN A 45 7.39 -3.88 -2.90
N TYR A 46 6.99 -2.87 -3.66
CA TYR A 46 5.60 -2.71 -4.06
C TYR A 46 5.49 -2.14 -5.46
N GLN A 47 4.43 -2.51 -6.15
CA GLN A 47 4.09 -1.95 -7.45
C GLN A 47 2.81 -1.14 -7.34
N VAL A 48 2.75 -0.05 -8.08
CA VAL A 48 1.58 0.80 -8.23
C VAL A 48 1.09 0.68 -9.67
N GLU A 49 -0.17 0.27 -9.81
CA GLU A 49 -0.87 0.12 -11.08
C GLU A 49 -1.90 1.25 -11.19
N VAL A 50 -1.92 1.93 -12.33
CA VAL A 50 -2.93 2.93 -12.69
C VAL A 50 -3.46 2.54 -14.06
N GLU A 51 -4.77 2.64 -14.26
CA GLU A 51 -5.38 2.35 -15.55
C GLU A 51 -4.71 3.15 -16.67
N GLU A 52 -4.46 2.51 -17.80
CA GLU A 52 -3.81 3.11 -18.98
C GLU A 52 -2.38 3.64 -18.77
N ARG A 53 -1.71 3.28 -17.67
CA ARG A 53 -0.31 3.64 -17.41
C ARG A 53 0.58 2.42 -17.20
N PRO A 54 1.88 2.51 -17.55
CA PRO A 54 2.84 1.52 -17.12
C PRO A 54 2.84 1.40 -15.59
N ARG A 55 2.93 0.17 -15.09
CA ARG A 55 3.13 -0.08 -13.66
C ARG A 55 4.43 0.58 -13.19
N ALA A 56 4.40 1.19 -12.02
CA ALA A 56 5.59 1.73 -11.37
C ALA A 56 6.04 0.78 -10.26
N LEU A 57 7.33 0.48 -10.20
CA LEU A 57 7.92 -0.43 -9.22
C LEU A 57 8.68 0.38 -8.17
N PHE A 58 8.56 0.02 -6.90
CA PHE A 58 9.21 0.74 -5.80
C PHE A 58 9.94 -0.21 -4.86
N SER A 59 11.13 0.21 -4.45
CA SER A 59 11.85 -0.47 -3.37
C SER A 59 11.18 -0.20 -2.03
N GLY A 60 10.91 -1.23 -1.25
CA GLY A 60 10.36 -1.07 0.10
C GLY A 60 11.29 -0.35 1.06
N ARG A 61 12.60 -0.48 0.87
CA ARG A 61 13.60 0.13 1.77
C ARG A 61 13.75 1.63 1.53
N SER A 62 13.77 2.06 0.28
CA SER A 62 14.05 3.46 -0.08
C SER A 62 12.81 4.23 -0.52
N HIS A 63 11.72 3.54 -0.86
CA HIS A 63 10.55 4.08 -1.55
C HIS A 63 10.87 4.83 -2.85
N LYS A 64 12.06 4.58 -3.41
CA LYS A 64 12.43 5.08 -4.74
C LYS A 64 11.94 4.12 -5.81
N GLU A 65 11.64 4.67 -6.97
CA GLU A 65 11.31 3.90 -8.16
C GLU A 65 12.47 2.94 -8.48
N TRP A 66 12.13 1.69 -8.76
CA TRP A 66 13.06 0.61 -9.04
C TRP A 66 13.08 0.31 -10.53
N THR A 67 14.26 0.37 -11.14
CA THR A 67 14.48 0.15 -12.58
C THR A 67 15.31 -1.10 -12.88
N GLY A 68 15.56 -1.96 -11.88
CA GLY A 68 16.33 -3.21 -11.99
C GLY A 68 15.45 -4.46 -12.21
N ASP A 69 16.06 -5.65 -12.12
CA ASP A 69 15.41 -6.94 -12.41
C ASP A 69 14.08 -7.16 -11.67
N GLU A 70 13.06 -7.56 -12.44
CA GLU A 70 11.66 -7.67 -12.01
C GLU A 70 11.33 -8.99 -11.28
N VAL A 71 12.31 -9.84 -10.99
CA VAL A 71 12.09 -11.17 -10.38
C VAL A 71 11.35 -11.07 -9.02
N ALA A 72 11.61 -9.99 -8.27
CA ALA A 72 10.90 -9.69 -7.03
C ALA A 72 9.43 -9.26 -7.20
N PHE A 73 9.01 -9.01 -8.44
CA PHE A 73 7.66 -8.60 -8.85
C PHE A 73 6.97 -9.64 -9.74
N GLU A 74 7.47 -10.88 -9.75
CA GLU A 74 6.76 -11.97 -10.41
C GLU A 74 5.39 -12.19 -9.76
N PRO A 75 4.34 -12.52 -10.54
CA PRO A 75 2.97 -12.62 -10.02
C PRO A 75 2.80 -13.55 -8.81
N HIS A 76 3.65 -14.59 -8.71
CA HIS A 76 3.63 -15.54 -7.59
C HIS A 76 4.27 -14.99 -6.31
N ASN A 77 5.06 -13.90 -6.41
CA ASN A 77 5.72 -13.21 -5.31
C ASN A 77 4.99 -11.93 -4.89
N LEU A 78 3.82 -11.65 -5.47
CA LEU A 78 3.01 -10.48 -5.18
C LEU A 78 1.75 -10.84 -4.39
N SER A 79 1.27 -9.88 -3.62
CA SER A 79 -0.06 -9.90 -3.04
C SER A 79 -1.16 -9.76 -4.09
N GLY A 80 -2.41 -9.96 -3.65
CA GLY A 80 -3.56 -9.38 -4.35
C GLY A 80 -3.46 -7.85 -4.48
N ALA A 81 -4.27 -7.28 -5.38
CA ALA A 81 -4.35 -5.84 -5.58
C ALA A 81 -5.17 -5.18 -4.46
N PHE A 82 -4.59 -4.15 -3.85
CA PHE A 82 -5.25 -3.30 -2.87
C PHE A 82 -5.56 -1.95 -3.49
N ALA A 83 -6.82 -1.54 -3.47
CA ALA A 83 -7.19 -0.21 -3.95
C ALA A 83 -6.62 0.88 -3.01
N PHE A 84 -6.17 1.99 -3.58
CA PHE A 84 -5.73 3.16 -2.81
C PHE A 84 -6.77 3.58 -1.75
N ALA A 85 -8.06 3.58 -2.11
CA ALA A 85 -9.13 4.01 -1.23
C ALA A 85 -9.23 3.14 0.04
N ASP A 86 -9.05 1.83 -0.10
CA ASP A 86 -9.12 0.89 1.02
C ASP A 86 -7.91 1.06 1.94
N LEU A 87 -6.70 1.10 1.38
CA LEU A 87 -5.48 1.34 2.14
C LEU A 87 -5.52 2.69 2.87
N TYR A 88 -6.00 3.74 2.21
CA TYR A 88 -6.12 5.07 2.80
C TYR A 88 -7.13 5.09 3.95
N THR A 89 -8.31 4.49 3.76
CA THR A 89 -9.36 4.43 4.78
C THR A 89 -8.88 3.71 6.03
N VAL A 90 -8.24 2.56 5.85
CA VAL A 90 -7.67 1.77 6.95
C VAL A 90 -6.51 2.52 7.61
N PHE A 91 -5.62 3.16 6.84
CA PHE A 91 -4.53 3.97 7.37
C PHE A 91 -5.02 5.11 8.28
N VAL A 92 -6.06 5.84 7.85
CA VAL A 92 -6.67 6.91 8.67
C VAL A 92 -7.28 6.33 9.95
N LYS A 93 -8.03 5.23 9.84
CA LYS A 93 -8.63 4.52 10.98
C LYS A 93 -7.57 4.09 12.01
N HIS A 94 -6.45 3.52 11.55
CA HIS A 94 -5.39 2.98 12.43
C HIS A 94 -4.53 4.07 13.08
N PHE A 95 -4.11 5.10 12.33
CA PHE A 95 -3.07 6.03 12.80
C PHE A 95 -3.56 7.45 13.07
N ARG A 96 -4.70 7.86 12.50
CA ARG A 96 -5.22 9.22 12.67
C ARG A 96 -6.44 9.30 13.59
N GLY A 97 -6.92 8.15 14.08
CA GLY A 97 -8.14 8.03 14.87
C GLY A 97 -9.40 8.25 14.02
N PRO A 98 -10.60 8.09 14.60
CA PRO A 98 -11.82 8.42 13.90
C PRO A 98 -11.75 9.89 13.45
N LEU A 99 -12.04 10.14 12.16
CA LEU A 99 -12.41 11.47 11.70
C LEU A 99 -13.48 11.94 12.68
N LYS A 100 -13.14 12.86 13.57
CA LYS A 100 -14.14 13.50 14.43
C LYS A 100 -15.05 14.25 13.48
N THR A 101 -16.13 13.61 13.04
CA THR A 101 -17.28 14.30 12.48
C THR A 101 -17.81 15.15 13.61
N THR A 102 -17.36 16.41 13.68
CA THR A 102 -17.95 17.39 14.57
C THR A 102 -19.44 17.40 14.26
N PRO A 103 -20.33 17.06 15.20
CA PRO A 103 -21.74 17.29 15.01
C PRO A 103 -21.88 18.80 14.95
N GLN A 104 -22.21 19.34 13.78
CA GLN A 104 -22.57 20.74 13.68
C GLN A 104 -23.96 20.88 14.33
N SER A 105 -23.94 20.98 15.65
CA SER A 105 -25.11 21.33 16.45
C SER A 105 -25.51 22.74 16.03
N ARG A 106 -26.53 22.87 15.19
CA ARG A 106 -27.24 24.13 15.00
C ARG A 106 -28.48 24.10 15.87
N ARG A 107 -28.48 25.10 16.74
CA ARG A 107 -29.56 25.56 17.62
C ARG A 107 -30.83 25.89 16.83
#